data_AF-A0AAW0EKX4-F1
#
_entry.id   AF-A0AAW0EKX4-F1
#
_cell.length_a   1.000
_cell.length_b   1.000
_cell.length_c   1.000
_cell.angle_alpha   90.00
_cell.angle_beta   90.00
_cell.angle_gamma   90.00
#
_symmetry.space_group_name_H-M   'P 1'
#
loop_
_entity.id
_entity.type
_entity.pdbx_description
1 polymer ?
#
loop_
_entity_poly.entity_id
_entity_poly.type
_entity_poly.pdbx_seq_one_letter_code
_entity_poly.pdbx_strand_id
1 'polypeptide(L)'
;MPFSASAPRRFRIPETGHRTTARLRWATYTFWYVLDPVLRRHHVYYRRKVQVDRFLERNSVATNMAIGVIVGATVYFGVVRALLPPAVGAKEHSMRDNSREVLRLMDCDTAKELPAYQLMRVKREIIGKLHAVADEADVRRQREEAAQLQELLRSLS
;
A
#
# COMPACT_ATOMS: atom_id res chain seq x y z
N MET A 1 -11.27 45.97 -43.06
CA MET A 1 -12.07 46.16 -41.84
C MET A 1 -11.25 45.73 -40.63
N PRO A 2 -10.86 46.63 -39.72
CA PRO A 2 -10.24 46.23 -38.46
C PRO A 2 -11.23 46.40 -37.30
N PHE A 3 -11.44 45.37 -36.49
CA PHE A 3 -11.71 45.55 -35.06
C PHE A 3 -11.11 44.40 -34.28
N SER A 4 -9.99 44.74 -33.63
CA SER A 4 -9.38 44.02 -32.53
C SER A 4 -10.30 44.08 -31.32
N ALA A 5 -10.51 42.94 -30.67
CA ALA A 5 -11.00 42.86 -29.30
C ALA A 5 -10.23 41.75 -28.57
N SER A 6 -8.98 42.04 -28.23
CA SER A 6 -8.28 41.33 -27.17
C SER A 6 -9.05 41.52 -25.86
N ALA A 7 -9.69 40.46 -25.37
CA ALA A 7 -10.38 40.46 -24.09
C ALA A 7 -9.44 40.97 -22.97
N PRO A 8 -9.86 41.93 -22.14
CA PRO A 8 -9.01 42.42 -21.07
C PRO A 8 -8.80 41.28 -20.07
N ARG A 9 -7.53 40.89 -19.87
CA ARG A 9 -7.12 40.05 -18.74
C ARG A 9 -7.58 40.77 -17.47
N ARG A 10 -8.70 40.35 -16.89
CA ARG A 10 -9.22 40.90 -15.63
C ARG A 10 -8.12 40.76 -14.59
N PHE A 11 -7.47 41.87 -14.26
CA PHE A 11 -6.56 41.93 -13.13
C PHE A 11 -7.35 41.55 -11.88
N ARG A 12 -6.94 40.45 -11.23
CA ARG A 12 -7.58 39.88 -10.03
C ARG A 12 -7.37 40.75 -8.78
N ILE A 13 -6.52 41.76 -8.90
CA ILE A 13 -6.17 42.68 -7.82
C ILE A 13 -7.17 43.85 -7.89
N PRO A 14 -8.04 44.03 -6.89
CA PRO A 14 -8.90 45.21 -6.84
C PRO A 14 -8.04 46.48 -6.67
N GLU A 15 -8.29 47.51 -7.48
CA GLU A 15 -7.66 48.84 -7.43
C GLU A 15 -8.10 49.68 -6.21
N THR A 16 -8.65 49.04 -5.17
CA THR A 16 -9.13 49.72 -3.97
C THR A 16 -8.04 49.74 -2.91
N GLY A 17 -7.26 50.83 -2.87
CA GLY A 17 -6.26 51.06 -1.82
C GLY A 17 -5.66 52.47 -1.87
N HIS A 18 -5.29 53.01 -0.70
CA HIS A 18 -4.67 54.33 -0.57
C HIS A 18 -3.39 54.44 -1.43
N ARG A 19 -3.20 55.61 -2.05
CA ARG A 19 -1.98 55.95 -2.82
C ARG A 19 -0.76 55.81 -1.91
N THR A 20 -0.07 54.69 -2.02
CA THR A 20 1.20 54.41 -1.32
C THR A 20 2.36 54.56 -2.30
N THR A 21 3.47 55.15 -1.85
CA THR A 21 4.69 55.44 -2.61
C THR A 21 5.58 54.21 -2.88
N ALA A 22 5.09 53.00 -2.56
CA ALA A 22 5.85 51.77 -2.74
C ALA A 22 5.95 51.39 -4.23
N ARG A 23 7.18 51.37 -4.77
CA ARG A 23 7.45 51.01 -6.17
C ARG A 23 7.07 49.57 -6.55
N LEU A 24 6.95 48.67 -5.58
CA LEU A 24 6.61 47.26 -5.78
C LEU A 24 5.59 46.82 -4.72
N ARG A 25 4.34 46.54 -5.13
CA ARG A 25 3.26 45.98 -4.29
C ARG A 25 3.46 44.48 -4.06
N TRP A 26 4.65 44.07 -3.62
CA TRP A 26 5.00 42.65 -3.46
C TRP A 26 4.03 41.95 -2.50
N ALA A 27 3.63 42.59 -1.40
CA ALA A 27 2.70 42.02 -0.42
C ALA A 27 1.32 41.70 -1.03
N THR A 28 0.79 42.60 -1.86
CA THR A 28 -0.47 42.39 -2.58
C THR A 28 -0.35 41.26 -3.60
N TYR A 29 0.78 41.20 -4.32
CA TYR A 29 1.05 40.12 -5.26
C TYR A 29 1.12 38.76 -4.55
N THR A 30 1.94 38.64 -3.50
CA THR A 30 2.09 37.39 -2.75
C THR A 30 0.77 36.95 -2.11
N PHE A 31 -0.02 37.88 -1.59
CA PHE A 31 -1.34 37.58 -1.05
C PHE A 31 -2.28 36.95 -2.09
N TRP A 32 -2.43 37.58 -3.26
CA TRP A 32 -3.40 37.13 -4.27
C TRP A 32 -2.95 35.93 -5.11
N TYR A 33 -1.64 35.77 -5.33
CA TYR A 33 -1.10 34.72 -6.19
C TYR A 33 -0.57 33.50 -5.42
N VAL A 34 -0.25 33.64 -4.13
CA VAL A 34 0.28 32.54 -3.31
C VAL A 34 -0.66 32.22 -2.15
N LEU A 35 -1.00 33.20 -1.32
CA LEU A 35 -1.78 32.95 -0.10
C LEU A 35 -3.25 32.60 -0.39
N ASP A 36 -3.93 33.38 -1.23
CA ASP A 36 -5.34 33.17 -1.62
C ASP A 36 -5.60 31.78 -2.24
N PRO A 37 -4.83 31.29 -3.23
CA PRO A 37 -5.05 29.95 -3.77
C PRO A 37 -4.75 28.85 -2.74
N VAL A 38 -3.74 29.01 -1.88
CA VAL A 38 -3.46 28.05 -0.80
C VAL A 38 -4.60 28.01 0.22
N LEU A 39 -5.07 29.17 0.67
CA LEU A 39 -6.20 29.29 1.60
C LEU A 39 -7.50 28.73 1.01
N ARG A 40 -7.78 28.98 -0.27
CA ARG A 40 -8.93 28.38 -0.96
C ARG A 40 -8.82 26.88 -1.05
N ARG A 41 -7.64 26.36 -1.41
CA ARG A 41 -7.40 24.90 -1.47
C ARG A 41 -7.55 24.26 -0.09
N HIS A 42 -7.03 24.91 0.95
CA HIS A 42 -7.18 24.49 2.33
C HIS A 42 -8.66 24.49 2.78
N HIS A 43 -9.41 25.54 2.45
CA HIS A 43 -10.83 25.61 2.79
C HIS A 43 -11.67 24.55 2.07
N VAL A 44 -11.37 24.28 0.79
CA VAL A 44 -12.01 23.19 0.03
C VAL A 44 -11.68 21.83 0.64
N TYR A 45 -10.41 21.60 1.02
CA TYR A 45 -10.00 20.39 1.72
C TYR A 45 -10.77 20.22 3.03
N TYR A 46 -10.88 21.28 3.84
CA TYR A 46 -11.59 21.24 5.11
C TYR A 46 -13.08 20.95 4.92
N ARG A 47 -13.74 21.57 3.92
CA ARG A 47 -15.14 21.26 3.59
C ARG A 47 -15.33 19.80 3.19
N ARG A 48 -14.44 19.25 2.37
CA ARG A 48 -14.49 17.84 1.97
C ARG A 48 -14.27 16.91 3.16
N LYS A 49 -13.34 17.24 4.07
CA LYS A 49 -13.12 16.49 5.31
C LYS A 49 -14.40 16.42 6.14
N VAL A 50 -15.05 17.57 6.37
CA VAL A 50 -16.31 17.63 7.14
C VAL A 50 -17.45 16.87 6.46
N GLN A 51 -17.51 16.89 5.12
CA GLN A 51 -18.50 16.10 4.37
C GLN A 51 -18.28 14.59 4.52
N VAL A 52 -17.04 14.14 4.46
CA VAL A 52 -16.67 12.73 4.67
C VAL A 52 -16.99 12.30 6.10
N ASP A 53 -16.69 13.15 7.07
CA ASP A 53 -16.95 12.89 8.49
C ASP A 53 -18.45 12.71 8.75
N ARG A 54 -19.28 13.66 8.28
CA ARG A 54 -20.75 13.56 8.37
C ARG A 54 -21.32 12.39 7.59
N PHE A 55 -20.68 12.00 6.48
CA PHE A 55 -21.09 10.83 5.70
C PHE A 55 -20.81 9.54 6.47
N LEU A 56 -19.66 9.43 7.14
CA LEU A 56 -19.32 8.30 7.99
C LEU A 56 -20.24 8.24 9.21
N GLU A 57 -20.50 9.36 9.88
CA GLU A 57 -21.43 9.43 11.02
C GLU A 57 -22.85 9.01 10.67
N ARG A 58 -23.31 9.32 9.45
CA ARG A 58 -24.67 9.00 8.97
C ARG A 58 -24.84 7.52 8.61
N ASN A 59 -23.76 6.80 8.35
CA ASN A 59 -23.79 5.40 7.96
C ASN A 59 -23.66 4.49 9.19
N SER A 60 -24.15 3.26 9.07
CA SER A 60 -23.97 2.25 10.12
C SER A 60 -22.49 1.85 10.25
N VAL A 61 -22.11 1.40 11.45
CA VAL A 61 -20.75 0.92 11.76
C VAL A 61 -20.29 -0.17 10.78
N ALA A 62 -21.19 -1.06 10.38
CA ALA A 62 -20.91 -2.12 9.41
C ALA A 62 -20.55 -1.56 8.02
N THR A 63 -21.26 -0.55 7.54
CA THR A 63 -20.97 0.10 6.25
C THR A 63 -19.61 0.81 6.27
N ASN A 64 -19.30 1.51 7.36
CA ASN A 64 -18.00 2.17 7.53
C ASN A 64 -16.84 1.15 7.57
N MET A 65 -17.07 0.01 8.23
CA MET A 65 -16.10 -1.10 8.26
C MET A 65 -15.88 -1.67 6.86
N ALA A 66 -16.94 -1.91 6.09
CA ALA A 66 -16.84 -2.40 4.72
C ALA A 66 -16.09 -1.41 3.82
N ILE A 67 -16.38 -0.10 3.92
CA ILE A 67 -15.66 0.94 3.18
C ILE A 67 -14.18 0.96 3.57
N GLY A 68 -13.87 0.88 4.87
CA GLY A 68 -12.50 0.84 5.38
C GLY A 68 -11.72 -0.37 4.85
N VAL A 69 -12.33 -1.55 4.84
CA VAL A 69 -11.73 -2.78 4.30
C VAL A 69 -11.48 -2.66 2.80
N ILE A 70 -12.44 -2.14 2.03
CA ILE A 70 -12.29 -1.96 0.58
C ILE A 70 -11.15 -0.97 0.30
N VAL A 71 -11.16 0.20 0.96
CA VAL A 71 -10.12 1.22 0.78
C VAL A 71 -8.75 0.67 1.16
N GLY A 72 -8.65 0.02 2.33
CA GLY A 72 -7.43 -0.61 2.81
C GLY A 72 -6.90 -1.67 1.84
N ALA A 73 -7.77 -2.54 1.32
CA ALA A 73 -7.41 -3.53 0.32
C ALA A 73 -6.92 -2.87 -0.98
N THR A 74 -7.62 -1.87 -1.52
CA THR A 74 -7.17 -1.15 -2.73
C THR A 74 -5.83 -0.47 -2.54
N VAL A 75 -5.59 0.17 -1.39
CA VAL A 75 -4.30 0.79 -1.09
C VAL A 75 -3.21 -0.27 -0.96
N TYR A 76 -3.48 -1.36 -0.24
CA TYR A 76 -2.55 -2.47 -0.08
C TYR A 76 -2.15 -3.06 -1.45
N PHE A 77 -3.11 -3.44 -2.29
CA PHE A 77 -2.82 -3.99 -3.61
C PHE A 77 -2.16 -2.97 -4.54
N GLY A 78 -2.52 -1.69 -4.43
CA GLY A 78 -1.86 -0.61 -5.17
C GLY A 78 -0.39 -0.46 -4.78
N VAL A 79 -0.10 -0.45 -3.48
CA VAL A 79 1.27 -0.36 -2.95
C VAL A 79 2.08 -1.62 -3.28
N VAL A 80 1.51 -2.80 -3.04
CA VAL A 80 2.13 -4.08 -3.40
C VAL A 80 2.48 -4.12 -4.87
N ARG A 81 1.56 -3.72 -5.76
CA ARG A 81 1.81 -3.68 -7.20
C ARG A 81 2.84 -2.63 -7.62
N ALA A 82 2.95 -1.52 -6.91
CA ALA A 82 3.90 -0.46 -7.21
C ALA A 82 5.30 -0.74 -6.66
N LEU A 83 5.40 -1.42 -5.52
CA LEU A 83 6.65 -1.62 -4.78
C LEU A 83 7.29 -2.98 -5.09
N LEU A 84 6.49 -4.01 -5.34
CA LEU A 84 7.00 -5.33 -5.74
C LEU A 84 7.07 -5.41 -7.26
N PRO A 85 8.17 -5.93 -7.83
CA PRO A 85 8.22 -6.23 -9.24
C PRO A 85 7.05 -7.17 -9.58
N PRO A 86 6.40 -7.01 -10.75
CA PRO A 86 5.42 -7.99 -11.21
C PRO A 86 6.10 -9.36 -11.12
N ALA A 87 5.38 -10.35 -10.59
CA ALA A 87 5.89 -11.72 -10.44
C ALA A 87 6.07 -12.38 -11.81
N VAL A 88 6.96 -11.84 -12.63
CA VAL A 88 7.40 -12.36 -13.92
C VAL A 88 8.28 -13.56 -13.59
N GLY A 89 7.64 -14.70 -13.35
CA GLY A 89 8.34 -15.92 -12.94
C GLY A 89 7.60 -16.76 -11.92
N ALA A 90 6.58 -16.23 -11.24
CA ALA A 90 5.56 -17.08 -10.63
C ALA A 90 4.70 -17.61 -11.78
N LYS A 91 5.23 -18.60 -12.52
CA LYS A 91 4.38 -19.50 -13.29
C LYS A 91 3.27 -19.87 -12.33
N GLU A 92 2.02 -19.59 -12.70
CA GLU A 92 0.84 -20.17 -12.07
C GLU A 92 0.98 -21.69 -12.23
N HIS A 93 1.82 -22.32 -11.41
CA HIS A 93 1.74 -23.73 -11.17
C HIS A 93 0.46 -23.86 -10.38
N SER A 94 -0.60 -24.14 -11.12
CA SER A 94 -1.84 -24.65 -10.56
C SER A 94 -1.46 -25.65 -9.48
N MET A 95 -2.15 -25.62 -8.34
CA MET A 95 -1.90 -26.52 -7.22
C MET A 95 -1.84 -28.01 -7.66
N ARG A 96 -2.47 -28.31 -8.80
CA ARG A 96 -2.44 -29.58 -9.53
C ARG A 96 -1.08 -29.93 -10.17
N ASP A 97 -0.36 -28.95 -10.71
CA ASP A 97 0.95 -29.16 -11.33
C ASP A 97 2.03 -29.32 -10.27
N ASN A 98 1.98 -28.52 -9.20
CA ASN A 98 2.92 -28.62 -8.08
C ASN A 98 2.76 -29.95 -7.32
N SER A 99 1.52 -30.41 -7.11
CA SER A 99 1.27 -31.72 -6.48
C SER A 99 1.76 -32.90 -7.32
N ARG A 100 1.66 -32.81 -8.66
CA ARG A 100 2.22 -33.82 -9.57
C ARG A 100 3.74 -33.86 -9.52
N GLU A 101 4.40 -32.71 -9.40
CA GLU A 101 5.86 -32.65 -9.28
C GLU A 101 6.36 -33.24 -7.96
N VAL A 102 5.68 -32.93 -6.84
CA VAL A 102 5.97 -33.55 -5.54
C VAL A 102 5.71 -35.06 -5.57
N LEU A 103 4.63 -35.53 -6.21
CA LEU A 103 4.34 -36.97 -6.34
C LEU A 103 5.35 -37.68 -7.25
N ARG A 104 5.85 -37.02 -8.30
CA ARG A 104 6.94 -37.53 -9.14
C ARG A 104 8.26 -37.64 -8.39
N LEU A 105 8.60 -36.65 -7.55
CA LEU A 105 9.78 -36.69 -6.68
C LEU A 105 9.72 -37.82 -5.64
N MET A 106 8.53 -38.35 -5.36
CA MET A 106 8.30 -39.47 -4.45
C MET A 106 8.07 -40.81 -5.17
N ASP A 107 8.43 -40.92 -6.46
CA ASP A 107 8.25 -42.11 -7.32
C ASP A 107 6.81 -42.69 -7.30
N CYS A 108 5.81 -41.83 -7.05
CA CYS A 108 4.41 -42.24 -7.01
C CYS A 108 3.77 -41.99 -8.38
N ASP A 109 3.50 -43.06 -9.12
CA ASP A 109 2.87 -43.00 -10.43
C ASP A 109 1.45 -42.41 -10.35
N THR A 110 1.27 -41.22 -10.92
CA THR A 110 0.04 -40.41 -10.82
C THR A 110 -1.06 -40.79 -11.82
N ALA A 111 -0.85 -41.86 -12.61
CA ALA A 111 -1.74 -42.28 -13.70
C ALA A 111 -2.90 -43.18 -13.24
N LYS A 112 -2.82 -43.77 -12.04
CA LYS A 112 -3.89 -44.55 -11.44
C LYS A 112 -4.23 -43.93 -10.09
N GLU A 113 -5.53 -43.87 -9.76
CA GLU A 113 -6.00 -43.40 -8.46
C GLU A 113 -5.18 -44.08 -7.35
N LEU A 114 -4.39 -43.26 -6.63
CA LEU A 114 -3.48 -43.75 -5.60
C LEU A 114 -4.32 -44.39 -4.49
N PRO A 115 -4.08 -45.67 -4.15
CA PRO A 115 -4.77 -46.32 -3.04
C PRO A 115 -4.60 -45.50 -1.75
N ALA A 116 -5.67 -45.36 -0.97
CA ALA A 116 -5.71 -44.49 0.22
C ALA A 116 -4.54 -44.70 1.20
N TYR A 117 -4.03 -45.93 1.30
CA TYR A 117 -2.87 -46.28 2.13
C TYR A 117 -1.55 -45.61 1.66
N GLN A 118 -1.30 -45.56 0.35
CA GLN A 118 -0.11 -44.91 -0.19
C GLN A 118 -0.17 -43.40 0.01
N LEU A 119 -1.36 -42.80 -0.16
CA LEU A 119 -1.57 -41.38 0.11
C LEU A 119 -1.33 -41.02 1.58
N MET A 120 -1.76 -41.85 2.53
CA MET A 120 -1.49 -41.63 3.95
C MET A 120 0.00 -41.73 4.29
N ARG A 121 0.72 -42.67 3.68
CA ARG A 121 2.18 -42.81 3.86
C ARG A 121 2.91 -41.58 3.35
N VAL A 122 2.57 -41.13 2.15
CA VAL A 122 3.11 -39.91 1.54
C VAL A 122 2.82 -38.68 2.40
N LYS A 123 1.56 -38.52 2.84
CA LYS A 123 1.16 -37.42 3.73
C LYS A 123 1.98 -37.40 5.02
N ARG A 124 2.19 -38.56 5.65
CA ARG A 124 2.99 -38.67 6.89
C ARG A 124 4.45 -38.31 6.64
N GLU A 125 5.01 -38.74 5.52
CA GLU A 125 6.42 -38.45 5.19
C GLU A 125 6.64 -36.95 4.88
N ILE A 126 5.73 -36.31 4.16
CA ILE A 126 5.78 -34.88 3.88
C ILE A 126 5.68 -34.08 5.18
N ILE A 127 4.73 -34.41 6.06
CA ILE A 127 4.57 -33.75 7.36
C ILE A 127 5.83 -33.93 8.21
N GLY A 128 6.42 -35.13 8.22
CA GLY A 128 7.66 -35.40 8.96
C GLY A 128 8.84 -34.54 8.47
N LYS A 129 9.05 -34.45 7.15
CA LYS A 129 10.11 -33.60 6.58
C LYS A 129 9.86 -32.12 6.83
N LEU A 130 8.60 -31.68 6.76
CA LEU A 130 8.22 -30.30 7.05
C LEU A 130 8.55 -29.91 8.50
N HIS A 131 8.23 -30.78 9.47
CA HIS A 131 8.57 -30.54 10.87
C HIS A 131 10.08 -30.49 11.09
N ALA A 132 10.85 -31.40 10.49
CA ALA A 132 12.31 -31.38 10.61
C ALA A 132 12.93 -30.07 10.09
N VAL A 133 12.45 -29.55 8.96
CA VAL A 133 12.91 -28.27 8.41
C VAL A 133 12.46 -27.09 9.28
N ALA A 134 11.24 -27.14 9.82
CA ALA A 134 10.74 -26.09 10.72
C ALA A 134 11.57 -26.03 12.01
N ASP A 135 11.87 -27.17 12.62
CA ASP A 135 12.69 -27.26 13.83
C ASP A 135 14.11 -26.73 13.57
N GLU A 136 14.71 -27.05 12.42
CA GLU A 136 16.03 -26.54 12.06
C GLU A 136 16.03 -25.01 11.87
N ALA A 137 14.97 -24.46 11.27
CA ALA A 137 14.82 -23.02 11.10
C ALA A 137 14.64 -22.29 12.43
N ASP A 138 13.85 -22.85 13.35
CA ASP A 138 13.64 -22.29 14.68
C ASP A 138 14.92 -22.31 15.51
N VAL A 139 15.71 -23.39 15.45
CA VAL A 139 17.02 -23.47 16.11
C VAL A 139 17.98 -22.42 15.56
N ARG A 140 17.98 -22.14 14.25
CA ARG A 140 18.81 -21.08 13.66
C ARG A 140 18.40 -19.70 14.18
N ARG A 141 17.10 -19.42 14.23
CA ARG A 141 16.56 -18.17 14.80
C ARG A 141 16.99 -17.97 16.25
N GLN A 142 16.83 -19.00 17.08
CA GLN A 142 17.24 -18.93 18.49
C GLN A 142 18.75 -18.71 18.65
N ARG A 143 19.57 -19.27 17.77
CA ARG A 143 21.02 -19.01 17.76
C ARG A 143 21.35 -17.56 17.39
N GLU A 144 20.65 -16.99 16.41
CA GLU A 144 20.83 -15.59 16.01
C GLU A 144 20.38 -14.63 17.12
N GLU A 145 19.25 -14.89 17.77
CA GLU A 145 18.76 -14.11 18.91
C GLU A 145 19.73 -14.18 20.10
N ALA A 146 20.29 -15.36 20.39
CA ALA A 146 21.30 -15.53 21.43
C ALA A 146 22.60 -14.78 21.11
N ALA A 147 23.04 -14.78 19.84
CA ALA A 147 24.22 -14.04 19.40
C ALA A 147 24.02 -12.53 19.53
N GLN A 148 22.85 -12.01 19.15
CA GLN A 148 22.51 -10.60 19.30
C GLN A 148 22.45 -10.18 20.78
N LEU A 149 21.88 -11.00 21.65
CA LEU A 149 21.86 -10.75 23.10
C LEU A 149 23.28 -10.74 23.70
N GLN A 150 24.15 -11.64 23.24
CA GLN A 150 25.53 -11.69 23.71
C GLN A 150 26.34 -10.47 23.25
N GLU A 151 26.08 -9.96 22.05
CA GLU A 151 26.71 -8.75 21.52
C GLU A 151 26.25 -7.50 22.27
N LEU A 152 24.94 -7.39 22.56
CA LEU A 152 24.40 -6.32 23.40
C LEU A 152 24.99 -6.33 24.81
N LEU A 153 25.12 -7.51 25.44
CA LEU A 153 25.74 -7.64 26.76
C LEU A 153 27.22 -7.24 26.76
N ARG A 154 27.98 -7.58 25.71
CA ARG A 154 29.38 -7.13 25.55
C ARG A 154 29.50 -5.63 25.32
N SER A 155 28.53 -5.00 24.65
CA SER A 155 28.53 -3.55 24.43
C SER A 155 28.20 -2.73 25.69
N LEU A 156 27.61 -3.37 26.69
CA LEU A 156 27.22 -2.76 27.97
C LEU A 156 28.26 -2.96 29.09
N SER A 157 29.28 -3.80 28.87
CA SER A 157 30.43 -4.01 29.78
C SER A 157 31.63 -3.18 29.35
#